data_AF-A0A5C7FC68-F1
#
_entry.id   AF-A0A5C7FC68-F1
#
_cell.length_a   1.000
_cell.length_b   1.000
_cell.length_c   1.000
_cell.angle_alpha   90.00
_cell.angle_beta   90.00
_cell.angle_gamma   90.00
#
_symmetry.space_group_name_H-M   'P 1'
#
loop_
_entity.id
_entity.type
_entity.pdbx_description
1 polymer ?
#
loop_
_entity_poly.entity_id
_entity_poly.type
_entity_poly.pdbx_seq_one_letter_code
_entity_poly.pdbx_strand_id
1 'polypeptide(L)'
;MKEQEHYNDNFNQRRDFFQKNFAIKIGKQRTDVKSEDILKNSCPVCGYLTLDERDSFDICAICFWEDDGIDDFEVNNDSGPNHMTLKEGREIFQEAKRKLLSATEGDNLIDTLKNKFLNLDNSIELENLDKSEIVRLQNEIVDLLTKNKVYGLEKLFDK
;
A
#
# COMPACT_ATOMS: atom_id res chain seq x y z
N MET A 1 -13.86 -13.77 -25.96
CA MET A 1 -12.80 -13.63 -24.96
C MET A 1 -13.04 -12.30 -24.27
N LYS A 2 -13.44 -12.31 -22.99
CA LYS A 2 -13.71 -11.05 -22.27
C LYS A 2 -12.36 -10.41 -21.97
N GLU A 3 -12.19 -9.16 -22.39
CA GLU A 3 -11.03 -8.32 -22.09
C GLU A 3 -10.85 -8.31 -20.57
N GLN A 4 -9.70 -8.80 -20.11
CA GLN A 4 -9.29 -8.63 -18.72
C GLN A 4 -8.98 -7.14 -18.56
N GLU A 5 -9.80 -6.41 -17.81
CA GLU A 5 -9.52 -5.02 -17.46
C GLU A 5 -8.09 -4.93 -16.93
N HIS A 6 -7.29 -4.12 -17.62
CA HIS A 6 -5.88 -3.98 -17.37
C HIS A 6 -5.73 -3.34 -15.98
N TYR A 7 -5.27 -4.11 -14.99
CA TYR A 7 -4.88 -3.53 -13.71
C TYR A 7 -3.86 -2.42 -13.97
N ASN A 8 -4.18 -1.21 -13.50
CA ASN A 8 -3.27 -0.08 -13.55
C ASN A 8 -2.61 0.06 -12.18
N ASP A 9 -1.29 -0.11 -12.12
CA ASP A 9 -0.53 0.17 -10.92
C ASP A 9 -0.58 1.68 -10.62
N ASN A 10 -1.28 2.02 -9.55
CA ASN A 10 -1.46 3.39 -9.07
C ASN A 10 -0.53 3.74 -7.89
N PHE A 11 0.59 3.03 -7.69
CA PHE A 11 1.56 3.29 -6.62
C PHE A 11 2.02 4.76 -6.55
N ASN A 12 2.46 5.32 -7.68
CA ASN A 12 2.91 6.72 -7.72
C ASN A 12 1.76 7.69 -7.43
N GLN A 13 0.59 7.44 -8.01
CA GLN A 13 -0.61 8.24 -7.76
C GLN A 13 -1.01 8.24 -6.27
N ARG A 14 -0.94 7.08 -5.60
CA ARG A 14 -1.15 7.00 -4.15
C ARG A 14 -0.14 7.84 -3.39
N ARG A 15 1.15 7.71 -3.70
CA ARG A 15 2.22 8.49 -3.04
C ARG A 15 2.03 9.99 -3.25
N ASP A 16 1.75 10.41 -4.48
CA ASP A 16 1.52 11.81 -4.84
C ASP A 16 0.30 12.37 -4.10
N PHE A 17 -0.80 11.62 -4.06
CA PHE A 17 -2.00 12.01 -3.34
C PHE A 17 -1.71 12.19 -1.84
N PHE A 18 -1.09 11.20 -1.21
CA PHE A 18 -0.81 11.27 0.22
C PHE A 18 0.18 12.39 0.53
N GLN A 19 1.18 12.62 -0.32
CA GLN A 19 2.14 13.72 -0.14
C GLN A 19 1.48 15.09 -0.28
N LYS A 20 0.58 15.26 -1.25
CA LYS A 20 -0.16 16.51 -1.46
C LYS A 20 -1.10 16.79 -0.29
N ASN A 21 -1.71 15.74 0.26
CA ASN A 21 -2.82 15.88 1.20
C ASN A 21 -2.43 15.67 2.66
N PHE A 22 -1.30 15.04 2.98
CA PHE A 22 -0.88 14.78 4.34
C PHE A 22 0.53 15.33 4.53
N ALA A 23 0.80 15.92 5.70
CA ALA A 23 2.17 16.17 6.11
C ALA A 23 2.81 14.79 6.37
N ILE A 24 3.84 14.43 5.60
CA ILE A 24 4.51 13.13 5.64
C ILE A 24 5.91 13.33 6.24
N LYS A 25 6.32 12.50 7.22
CA LYS A 25 7.72 12.41 7.68
C LYS A 25 8.60 11.84 6.57
N ILE A 26 9.69 12.52 6.29
CA ILE A 26 10.61 12.08 5.24
C ILE A 26 11.49 10.96 5.80
N GLY A 27 11.36 9.77 5.20
CA GLY A 27 12.37 8.71 5.31
C GLY A 27 13.60 9.06 4.46
N LYS A 28 14.72 8.38 4.71
CA LYS A 28 15.96 8.63 3.96
C LYS A 28 15.71 8.52 2.44
N GLN A 29 16.12 9.56 1.71
CA GLN A 29 16.30 9.56 0.26
C GLN A 29 15.04 9.30 -0.61
N ARG A 30 13.84 9.78 -0.26
CA ARG A 30 12.72 9.80 -1.22
C ARG A 30 12.86 10.88 -2.29
N THR A 31 12.58 10.54 -3.55
CA THR A 31 12.71 11.48 -4.69
C THR A 31 11.47 12.32 -4.96
N ASP A 32 10.32 11.87 -4.49
CA ASP A 32 9.04 12.51 -4.73
C ASP A 32 8.69 13.59 -3.69
N VAL A 33 9.32 13.63 -2.51
CA VAL A 33 8.96 14.53 -1.38
C VAL A 33 9.81 15.82 -1.28
N LYS A 34 9.20 16.93 -0.82
CA LYS A 34 9.86 18.21 -0.46
C LYS A 34 9.46 18.61 0.98
N SER A 35 10.42 18.72 1.92
CA SER A 35 10.27 18.91 3.40
C SER A 35 9.69 20.30 3.81
N GLU A 36 9.07 20.59 4.98
CA GLU A 36 9.25 20.16 6.40
C GLU A 36 7.91 20.11 7.20
N ASP A 37 7.95 19.49 8.40
CA ASP A 37 6.93 19.26 9.46
C ASP A 37 6.02 17.99 9.42
N ILE A 38 5.77 17.42 10.61
CA ILE A 38 5.32 16.03 10.92
C ILE A 38 3.86 15.71 10.55
N LEU A 39 3.61 14.49 10.00
CA LEU A 39 2.54 13.49 10.28
C LEU A 39 2.74 12.20 9.39
N LYS A 40 1.87 11.18 9.47
CA LYS A 40 2.03 9.75 9.00
C LYS A 40 2.66 9.51 7.62
N ASN A 41 3.16 8.29 7.36
CA ASN A 41 3.96 7.97 6.18
C ASN A 41 3.40 6.88 5.26
N SER A 42 3.61 7.07 3.96
CA SER A 42 3.32 6.03 2.98
C SER A 42 4.40 4.95 3.00
N CYS A 43 3.96 3.69 2.99
CA CYS A 43 4.83 2.53 2.88
C CYS A 43 5.59 2.55 1.55
N PRO A 44 6.91 2.27 1.54
CA PRO A 44 7.73 2.31 0.32
C PRO A 44 7.40 1.19 -0.68
N VAL A 45 6.66 0.16 -0.25
CA VAL A 45 6.18 -0.95 -1.10
C VAL A 45 4.80 -0.67 -1.67
N CYS A 46 3.77 -0.48 -0.82
CA CYS A 46 2.39 -0.38 -1.31
C CYS A 46 1.90 1.05 -1.54
N GLY A 47 2.57 2.07 -0.98
CA GLY A 47 2.22 3.48 -1.16
C GLY A 47 1.01 3.96 -0.34
N TYR A 48 0.38 3.09 0.46
CA TYR A 48 -0.66 3.47 1.43
C TYR A 48 -0.07 4.06 2.71
N LEU A 49 -0.84 4.90 3.41
CA LEU A 49 -0.45 5.66 4.60
C LEU A 49 -0.49 4.79 5.88
N THR A 50 0.35 3.75 5.94
CA THR A 50 0.28 2.70 6.97
C THR A 50 1.38 2.77 8.03
N LEU A 51 2.40 3.62 7.85
CA LEU A 51 3.53 3.73 8.77
C LEU A 51 3.38 4.98 9.64
N ASP A 52 3.66 4.87 10.94
CA ASP A 52 3.58 6.01 11.84
C ASP A 52 4.84 6.89 11.71
N GLU A 53 6.00 6.25 11.53
CA GLU A 53 7.28 6.89 11.21
C GLU A 53 7.94 6.19 10.00
N ARG A 54 8.95 6.83 9.39
CA ARG A 54 9.82 6.18 8.41
C ARG A 54 11.13 5.81 9.08
N ASP A 55 11.77 4.74 8.63
CA ASP A 55 13.05 4.25 9.15
C ASP A 55 12.96 3.95 10.66
N SER A 56 11.83 3.36 11.07
CA SER A 56 11.46 3.11 12.47
C SER A 56 11.13 1.65 12.77
N PHE A 57 11.37 0.74 11.82
CA PHE A 57 11.03 -0.69 11.93
C PHE A 57 9.52 -0.97 12.08
N ASP A 58 8.67 0.00 11.70
CA ASP A 58 7.23 -0.22 11.61
C ASP A 58 6.91 -1.23 10.49
N ILE A 59 5.97 -2.13 10.76
CA ILE A 59 5.50 -3.11 9.76
C ILE A 59 4.22 -2.59 9.11
N CYS A 60 4.23 -2.50 7.78
CA CYS A 60 3.06 -2.09 7.02
C CYS A 60 1.90 -3.08 7.19
N ALA A 61 0.77 -2.63 7.74
CA ALA A 61 -0.40 -3.49 7.97
C ALA A 61 -1.12 -3.99 6.69
N ILE A 62 -0.66 -3.61 5.50
CA ILE A 62 -1.24 -4.03 4.21
C ILE A 62 -0.32 -5.02 3.48
N CYS A 63 0.93 -4.64 3.22
CA CYS A 63 1.88 -5.48 2.47
C CYS A 63 2.92 -6.18 3.35
N PHE A 64 2.89 -5.93 4.66
CA PHE A 64 3.76 -6.56 5.66
C PHE A 64 5.27 -6.30 5.51
N TRP A 65 5.64 -5.31 4.70
CA TRP A 65 7.01 -4.78 4.67
C TRP A 65 7.38 -4.13 6.01
N GLU A 66 8.49 -4.55 6.61
CA GLU A 66 9.15 -3.88 7.73
C GLU A 66 10.00 -2.72 7.23
N ASP A 67 9.75 -1.50 7.69
CA ASP A 67 10.46 -0.30 7.24
C ASP A 67 11.84 -0.19 7.90
N ASP A 68 12.82 -0.85 7.29
CA ASP A 68 14.24 -0.88 7.69
C ASP A 68 15.07 0.29 7.13
N GLY A 69 14.40 1.28 6.54
CA GLY A 69 15.02 2.48 5.99
C GLY A 69 15.39 2.40 4.50
N ILE A 70 15.29 1.22 3.86
CA ILE A 70 15.50 1.10 2.41
C ILE A 70 14.36 1.82 1.67
N ASP A 71 14.74 2.66 0.69
CA ASP A 71 13.80 3.44 -0.12
C ASP A 71 14.24 3.52 -1.60
N ASP A 72 13.67 4.45 -2.38
CA ASP A 72 13.73 4.51 -3.84
C ASP A 72 15.15 4.42 -4.44
N PHE A 73 16.17 5.07 -3.85
CA PHE A 73 17.54 4.99 -4.39
C PHE A 73 18.24 3.65 -4.10
N GLU A 74 17.72 2.91 -3.13
CA GLU A 74 18.24 1.62 -2.67
C GLU A 74 17.32 0.47 -3.09
N VAL A 75 16.49 0.70 -4.12
CA VAL A 75 15.40 -0.21 -4.50
C VAL A 75 15.86 -1.64 -4.84
N ASN A 76 17.11 -1.80 -5.26
CA ASN A 76 17.73 -3.09 -5.59
C ASN A 76 18.66 -3.63 -4.48
N ASN A 77 18.76 -2.94 -3.34
CA ASN A 77 19.52 -3.43 -2.20
C ASN A 77 18.67 -4.45 -1.43
N ASP A 78 19.31 -5.47 -0.88
CA ASP A 78 18.64 -6.46 -0.05
C ASP A 78 18.21 -5.85 1.29
N SER A 79 16.93 -6.00 1.62
CA SER A 79 16.44 -5.74 2.97
C SER A 79 16.71 -6.96 3.86
N GLY A 80 17.44 -6.72 4.94
CA GLY A 80 17.72 -7.73 5.96
C GLY A 80 16.46 -8.39 6.53
N PRO A 81 15.54 -7.62 7.18
CA PRO A 81 14.33 -8.17 7.79
C PRO A 81 13.31 -8.69 6.78
N ASN A 82 13.21 -8.08 5.59
CA ASN A 82 12.23 -8.52 4.59
C ASN A 82 12.73 -9.68 3.72
N HIS A 83 14.02 -10.02 3.76
CA HIS A 83 14.65 -11.10 2.99
C HIS A 83 14.43 -10.99 1.47
N MET A 84 14.28 -9.77 0.97
CA MET A 84 14.11 -9.45 -0.44
C MET A 84 14.47 -7.98 -0.69
N THR A 85 14.64 -7.59 -1.94
CA THR A 85 14.81 -6.20 -2.33
C THR A 85 13.49 -5.42 -2.26
N LEU A 86 13.56 -4.10 -2.13
CA LEU A 86 12.37 -3.24 -2.18
C LEU A 86 11.62 -3.39 -3.52
N LYS A 87 12.37 -3.61 -4.62
CA LYS A 87 11.81 -3.91 -5.94
C LYS A 87 10.93 -5.17 -5.90
N GLU A 88 11.44 -6.26 -5.36
CA GLU A 88 10.70 -7.52 -5.26
C GLU A 88 9.47 -7.37 -4.35
N GLY A 89 9.60 -6.65 -3.23
CA GLY A 89 8.46 -6.33 -2.36
C GLY A 89 7.34 -5.58 -3.10
N ARG A 90 7.71 -4.57 -3.92
CA ARG A 90 6.76 -3.88 -4.80
C ARG A 90 6.10 -4.86 -5.77
N GLU A 91 6.86 -5.66 -6.49
CA GLU A 91 6.34 -6.63 -7.48
C GLU A 91 5.37 -7.63 -6.84
N ILE A 92 5.70 -8.18 -5.66
CA ILE A 92 4.84 -9.10 -4.89
C ILE A 92 3.51 -8.42 -4.54
N PHE A 93 3.57 -7.21 -3.99
CA PHE A 93 2.36 -6.47 -3.63
C PHE A 93 1.49 -6.19 -4.86
N GLN A 94 2.08 -5.73 -5.97
CA GLN A 94 1.33 -5.44 -7.19
C GLN A 94 0.68 -6.68 -7.77
N GLU A 95 1.38 -7.81 -7.79
CA GLU A 95 0.81 -9.07 -8.26
C GLU A 95 -0.34 -9.57 -7.35
N ALA A 96 -0.17 -9.47 -6.04
CA ALA A 96 -1.24 -9.78 -5.08
C ALA A 96 -2.46 -8.87 -5.27
N LYS A 97 -2.23 -7.56 -5.47
CA LYS A 97 -3.31 -6.59 -5.70
C LYS A 97 -4.03 -6.87 -7.01
N ARG A 98 -3.30 -7.20 -8.07
CA ARG A 98 -3.86 -7.63 -9.37
C ARG A 98 -4.73 -8.88 -9.22
N LYS A 99 -4.25 -9.90 -8.52
CA LYS A 99 -5.03 -11.13 -8.23
C LYS A 99 -6.30 -10.82 -7.46
N LEU A 100 -6.23 -9.97 -6.43
CA LEU A 100 -7.40 -9.54 -5.66
C LEU A 100 -8.44 -8.86 -6.55
N LEU A 101 -8.03 -7.90 -7.38
CA LEU A 101 -8.95 -7.15 -8.23
C LEU A 101 -9.53 -7.99 -9.38
N SER A 102 -8.80 -9.00 -9.86
CA SER A 102 -9.26 -9.93 -10.90
C SER A 102 -9.95 -11.19 -10.36
N ALA A 103 -10.04 -11.35 -9.03
CA ALA A 103 -10.73 -12.48 -8.43
C ALA A 103 -12.20 -12.52 -8.86
N THR A 104 -12.67 -13.73 -9.17
CA THR A 104 -14.08 -14.01 -9.44
C THR A 104 -14.85 -14.11 -8.12
N GLU A 105 -16.09 -13.65 -8.13
CA GLU A 105 -16.99 -13.72 -6.98
C GLU A 105 -17.10 -15.15 -6.44
N GLY A 106 -17.01 -15.31 -5.13
CA GLY A 106 -17.07 -16.64 -4.51
C GLY A 106 -16.41 -16.77 -3.14
N ASP A 107 -15.65 -15.78 -2.71
CA ASP A 107 -15.07 -15.69 -1.36
C ASP A 107 -15.45 -14.35 -0.74
N ASN A 108 -16.24 -14.40 0.35
CA ASN A 108 -16.79 -13.22 1.01
C ASN A 108 -15.71 -12.22 1.48
N LEU A 109 -14.53 -12.72 1.91
CA LEU A 109 -13.44 -11.85 2.34
C LEU A 109 -12.75 -11.19 1.15
N ILE A 110 -12.41 -11.96 0.11
CA ILE A 110 -11.77 -11.46 -1.11
C ILE A 110 -12.67 -10.43 -1.80
N ASP A 111 -13.97 -10.72 -1.92
CA ASP A 111 -14.94 -9.82 -2.54
C ASP A 111 -15.08 -8.51 -1.75
N THR A 112 -15.10 -8.60 -0.41
CA THR A 112 -15.13 -7.41 0.46
C THR A 112 -13.86 -6.58 0.33
N LEU A 113 -12.68 -7.20 0.39
CA LEU A 113 -11.40 -6.51 0.25
C LEU A 113 -11.27 -5.85 -1.12
N LYS A 114 -11.61 -6.57 -2.19
CA LYS A 114 -11.63 -6.05 -3.57
C LYS A 114 -12.45 -4.76 -3.65
N ASN A 115 -13.69 -4.77 -3.17
CA ASN A 115 -14.56 -3.59 -3.20
C ASN A 115 -14.01 -2.43 -2.36
N LYS A 116 -13.45 -2.69 -1.18
CA LYS A 116 -12.86 -1.65 -0.33
C LYS A 116 -11.64 -1.02 -0.97
N PHE A 117 -10.75 -1.82 -1.55
CA PHE A 117 -9.59 -1.31 -2.25
C PHE A 117 -9.98 -0.49 -3.48
N LEU A 118 -10.92 -0.96 -4.31
CA LEU A 118 -11.42 -0.18 -5.45
C LEU A 118 -12.01 1.16 -5.00
N ASN A 119 -12.81 1.16 -3.94
CA ASN A 119 -13.38 2.40 -3.42
C ASN A 119 -12.30 3.39 -2.94
N LEU A 120 -11.31 2.91 -2.18
CA LEU A 120 -10.19 3.74 -1.72
C LEU A 120 -9.37 4.28 -2.89
N ASP A 121 -8.98 3.41 -3.83
CA ASP A 121 -8.14 3.77 -4.97
C ASP A 121 -8.86 4.79 -5.89
N ASN A 122 -10.15 4.59 -6.17
CA ASN A 122 -10.97 5.54 -6.93
C ASN A 122 -11.11 6.90 -6.21
N SER A 123 -11.24 6.89 -4.88
CA SER A 123 -11.35 8.12 -4.09
C SER A 123 -10.05 8.92 -4.07
N ILE A 124 -8.92 8.21 -4.04
CA ILE A 124 -7.58 8.80 -4.21
C ILE A 124 -7.44 9.40 -5.62
N GLU A 125 -7.88 8.68 -6.65
CA GLU A 125 -7.77 9.12 -8.04
C GLU A 125 -8.62 10.36 -8.36
N LEU A 126 -9.86 10.40 -7.87
CA LEU A 126 -10.78 11.51 -8.14
C LEU A 126 -10.50 12.75 -7.28
N GLU A 127 -9.59 12.65 -6.30
CA GLU A 127 -9.31 13.68 -5.30
C GLU A 127 -10.58 14.30 -4.66
N ASN A 128 -11.64 13.50 -4.54
CA ASN A 128 -13.00 14.00 -4.30
C ASN A 128 -13.49 13.86 -2.85
N LEU A 129 -12.68 13.25 -1.95
CA LEU A 129 -13.01 13.05 -0.55
C LEU A 129 -12.11 13.86 0.39
N ASP A 130 -12.66 14.22 1.56
CA ASP A 130 -11.87 14.79 2.65
C ASP A 130 -10.84 13.78 3.18
N LYS A 131 -9.74 14.31 3.72
CA LYS A 131 -8.61 13.54 4.26
C LYS A 131 -9.05 12.54 5.33
N SER A 132 -10.01 12.92 6.19
CA SER A 132 -10.52 12.02 7.24
C SER A 132 -11.23 10.81 6.67
N GLU A 133 -11.92 10.96 5.54
CA GLU A 133 -12.65 9.89 4.87
C GLU A 133 -11.71 8.91 4.16
N ILE A 134 -10.64 9.42 3.52
CA ILE A 134 -9.60 8.55 2.95
C ILE A 134 -8.93 7.71 4.04
N VAL A 135 -8.61 8.31 5.19
CA VAL A 135 -8.05 7.58 6.34
C VAL A 135 -9.05 6.53 6.85
N ARG A 136 -10.33 6.87 6.93
CA ARG A 136 -11.40 5.94 7.35
C ARG A 136 -11.46 4.73 6.40
N LEU A 137 -11.50 4.94 5.09
CA LEU A 137 -11.53 3.88 4.08
C LEU A 137 -10.30 2.97 4.15
N GLN A 138 -9.11 3.54 4.35
CA GLN A 138 -7.89 2.75 4.53
C GLN A 138 -7.93 1.92 5.82
N ASN A 139 -8.38 2.52 6.93
CA ASN A 139 -8.49 1.80 8.20
C ASN A 139 -9.46 0.64 8.13
N GLU A 140 -10.55 0.73 7.36
CA GLU A 140 -11.45 -0.41 7.15
C GLU A 140 -10.77 -1.61 6.47
N ILE A 141 -9.84 -1.35 5.55
CA ILE A 141 -9.05 -2.41 4.90
C ILE A 141 -8.10 -3.04 5.91
N VAL A 142 -7.34 -2.20 6.65
CA VAL A 142 -6.40 -2.66 7.68
C VAL A 142 -7.12 -3.49 8.75
N ASP A 143 -8.28 -3.02 9.22
CA ASP A 143 -9.14 -3.74 10.16
C ASP A 143 -9.55 -5.11 9.63
N LEU A 144 -9.93 -5.19 8.36
CA LEU A 144 -10.41 -6.42 7.75
C LEU A 144 -9.27 -7.43 7.59
N LEU A 145 -8.09 -6.99 7.15
CA LEU A 145 -6.88 -7.83 7.09
C LEU A 145 -6.50 -8.33 8.49
N THR A 146 -6.48 -7.45 9.48
CA THR A 146 -6.11 -7.78 10.87
C THR A 146 -7.09 -8.77 11.50
N LYS A 147 -8.40 -8.53 11.37
CA LYS A 147 -9.45 -9.42 11.91
C LYS A 147 -9.38 -10.83 11.31
N ASN A 148 -8.95 -10.95 10.05
CA ASN A 148 -8.80 -12.22 9.36
C ASN A 148 -7.36 -12.78 9.41
N LYS A 149 -6.46 -12.17 10.18
CA LYS A 149 -5.05 -12.60 10.34
C LYS A 149 -4.30 -12.71 9.01
N VAL A 150 -4.56 -11.78 8.09
CA VAL A 150 -3.87 -11.68 6.81
C VAL A 150 -2.66 -10.75 6.98
N TYR A 151 -1.47 -11.34 7.02
CA TYR A 151 -0.19 -10.64 7.20
C TYR A 151 0.57 -10.59 5.88
N GLY A 152 0.23 -9.60 5.05
CA GLY A 152 0.69 -9.50 3.65
C GLY A 152 -0.43 -9.88 2.69
N LEU A 153 -0.68 -9.01 1.70
CA LEU A 153 -1.81 -9.19 0.79
C LEU A 153 -1.67 -10.45 -0.07
N GLU A 154 -0.44 -10.84 -0.39
CA GLU A 154 -0.11 -12.06 -1.13
C GLU A 154 -0.56 -13.33 -0.39
N LYS A 155 -0.64 -13.30 0.95
CA LYS A 155 -1.10 -14.42 1.77
C LYS A 155 -2.56 -14.79 1.58
N LEU A 156 -3.36 -13.92 0.96
CA LEU A 156 -4.72 -14.28 0.53
C LEU A 156 -4.75 -15.41 -0.51
N PHE A 157 -3.63 -15.63 -1.20
CA PHE A 157 -3.55 -16.55 -2.34
C PHE A 157 -2.59 -17.72 -2.12
N ASP A 158 -1.91 -17.76 -0.98
CA ASP A 158 -1.10 -18.90 -0.54
C ASP A 158 -2.07 -19.99 -0.02
N LYS A 159 -2.30 -21.03 -0.83
CA LYS A 159 -3.10 -22.21 -0.45
C LYS A 159 -2.23 -23.31 0.14
#